data_AF-A0A351ZV61-F1
#
_entry.id   AF-A0A351ZV61-F1
#
_cell.length_a   1.000
_cell.length_b   1.000
_cell.length_c   1.000
_cell.angle_alpha   90.00
_cell.angle_beta   90.00
_cell.angle_gamma   90.00
#
_symmetry.space_group_name_H-M   'P 1'
#
loop_
_entity.id
_entity.type
_entity.pdbx_description
1 polymer ?
#
loop_
_entity_poly.entity_id
_entity_poly.type
_entity_poly.pdbx_seq_one_letter_code
_entity_poly.pdbx_strand_id
1 'polypeptide(L)'
;NHLNTTGLGWEELSISGSRFDGDEGGGPTVNAITANGLTTFFLAETVVRDYTGTAVTISGAIDNAVLTYNELIAVNTAGNTNNAAIKLDVTSLSAAGAARIANCIISDATTTNGLAVSGSLAGKTVTIENNLISSAIAGNVISNSGTGMLVASCNSYGNAPSMSTLIAKFSGAVQAGPFINTDGDGNGAGIGFQPTGACNTNGPVTISGSTNSYFRIQDGVSAVASGGTVTAGLFTFSENVTVNKSLSIVSTDVSNYTRLGAWTTLNGTINVSIAAVNFTLNGIKVSNSTATQLVTSSATGTTTISNCWLEVNPTAGLVAVPTNGAIHILKNGDLSINGTKVSRPTSGTAPFIRALTFGAGNACRNVSIGGTSANEFQGTLQFSGLSLLSNVTINNSLISNAGTDGISFTGNTVNTASITNCDIIDSRENGIGIRDRVTVGSGSTATFTNNEITGSGRSGSGFAGISISSTSLGTQSFTGNILA
;
A
#
# COMPACT_ATOMS: atom_id res chain seq x y z
N ASN A 1 4.09 -9.71 -20.16
CA ASN A 1 2.74 -10.27 -20.44
C ASN A 1 2.69 -11.80 -20.30
N HIS A 2 3.76 -12.55 -20.53
CA HIS A 2 3.78 -13.99 -20.25
C HIS A 2 5.21 -14.49 -20.03
N LEU A 3 5.40 -15.49 -19.17
CA LEU A 3 6.65 -16.21 -18.95
C LEU A 3 6.39 -17.73 -19.02
N ASN A 4 7.20 -18.47 -19.78
CA ASN A 4 7.07 -19.92 -19.92
C ASN A 4 8.42 -20.60 -19.95
N THR A 5 8.64 -21.57 -19.05
CA THR A 5 9.89 -22.33 -18.96
C THR A 5 9.82 -23.70 -19.62
N THR A 6 8.69 -24.06 -20.25
CA THR A 6 8.51 -25.37 -20.89
C THR A 6 9.59 -25.65 -21.93
N GLY A 7 10.28 -26.77 -21.79
CA GLY A 7 11.35 -27.19 -22.71
C GLY A 7 12.65 -26.38 -22.57
N LEU A 8 12.74 -25.47 -21.58
CA LEU A 8 13.99 -24.80 -21.23
C LEU A 8 14.79 -25.67 -20.27
N GLY A 9 16.11 -25.68 -20.41
CA GLY A 9 17.03 -26.38 -19.50
C GLY A 9 17.33 -25.59 -18.22
N TRP A 10 16.35 -24.85 -17.70
CA TRP A 10 16.53 -24.04 -16.49
C TRP A 10 16.33 -24.88 -15.24
N GLU A 11 17.21 -24.71 -14.26
CA GLU A 11 17.11 -25.41 -12.98
C GLU A 11 16.32 -24.59 -11.94
N GLU A 12 16.36 -23.26 -12.02
CA GLU A 12 15.72 -22.37 -11.06
C GLU A 12 15.08 -21.17 -11.74
N LEU A 13 13.92 -20.75 -11.22
CA LEU A 13 13.28 -19.48 -11.54
C LEU A 13 12.86 -18.77 -10.26
N SER A 14 13.34 -17.54 -10.08
CA SER A 14 12.92 -16.65 -9.00
C SER A 14 12.36 -15.35 -9.56
N ILE A 15 11.11 -15.03 -9.19
CA ILE A 15 10.39 -13.83 -9.58
C ILE A 15 9.99 -13.09 -8.31
N SER A 16 10.38 -11.82 -8.19
CA SER A 16 9.99 -10.96 -7.08
C SER A 16 9.65 -9.54 -7.55
N GLY A 17 8.77 -8.85 -6.82
CA GLY A 17 8.44 -7.43 -7.07
C GLY A 17 7.94 -7.13 -8.49
N SER A 18 7.32 -8.11 -9.14
CA SER A 18 6.99 -8.06 -10.57
C SER A 18 5.50 -7.84 -10.82
N ARG A 19 5.16 -7.42 -12.05
CA ARG A 19 3.76 -7.25 -12.47
C ARG A 19 3.51 -7.90 -13.83
N PHE A 20 2.45 -8.69 -13.90
CA PHE A 20 1.96 -9.35 -15.11
C PHE A 20 0.52 -8.89 -15.35
N ASP A 21 0.33 -8.07 -16.37
CA ASP A 21 -0.98 -7.58 -16.81
C ASP A 21 -1.39 -8.32 -18.10
N GLY A 22 -2.57 -8.92 -18.09
CA GLY A 22 -3.24 -9.41 -19.29
C GLY A 22 -3.82 -8.27 -20.14
N ASP A 23 -4.13 -8.54 -21.41
CA ASP A 23 -4.72 -7.53 -22.30
C ASP A 23 -6.17 -7.23 -21.87
N GLU A 24 -6.43 -5.98 -21.44
CA GLU A 24 -7.75 -5.37 -21.25
C GLU A 24 -8.49 -5.22 -22.61
N GLY A 25 -8.77 -6.31 -23.34
CA GLY A 25 -9.31 -6.16 -24.71
C GLY A 25 -9.58 -7.39 -25.58
N GLY A 26 -9.42 -8.62 -25.09
CA GLY A 26 -9.99 -9.80 -25.77
C GLY A 26 -9.08 -10.58 -26.72
N GLY A 27 -7.76 -10.58 -26.53
CA GLY A 27 -6.88 -11.62 -27.06
C GLY A 27 -6.77 -12.81 -26.08
N PRO A 28 -6.63 -14.08 -26.54
CA PRO A 28 -6.51 -15.24 -25.64
C PRO A 28 -5.13 -15.27 -24.96
N THR A 29 -4.98 -14.54 -23.86
CA THR A 29 -3.87 -14.76 -22.91
C THR A 29 -4.29 -15.85 -21.95
N VAL A 30 -3.83 -17.08 -22.23
CA VAL A 30 -4.27 -18.28 -21.52
C VAL A 30 -3.59 -18.39 -20.14
N ASN A 31 -2.27 -18.16 -20.04
CA ASN A 31 -1.54 -18.18 -18.77
C ASN A 31 -0.63 -16.95 -18.61
N ALA A 32 -0.31 -16.56 -17.36
CA ALA A 32 0.68 -15.50 -17.08
C ALA A 32 2.08 -16.09 -16.87
N ILE A 33 2.18 -17.15 -16.06
CA ILE A 33 3.42 -17.83 -15.72
C ILE A 33 3.21 -19.33 -15.88
N THR A 34 4.04 -19.98 -16.69
CA THR A 34 4.14 -21.43 -16.78
C THR A 34 5.52 -21.86 -16.31
N ALA A 35 5.59 -22.30 -15.06
CA ALA A 35 6.76 -22.93 -14.45
C ALA A 35 6.71 -24.43 -14.71
N ASN A 36 7.50 -24.89 -15.67
CA ASN A 36 7.62 -26.29 -16.06
C ASN A 36 9.09 -26.73 -16.12
N GLY A 37 9.41 -27.86 -15.50
CA GLY A 37 10.72 -28.53 -15.63
C GLY A 37 11.87 -27.86 -14.84
N LEU A 38 11.55 -27.10 -13.79
CA LEU A 38 12.52 -26.42 -12.92
C LEU A 38 12.72 -27.23 -11.64
N THR A 39 13.93 -27.34 -11.09
CA THR A 39 14.14 -27.88 -9.74
C THR A 39 13.52 -26.98 -8.66
N THR A 40 13.68 -25.66 -8.79
CA THR A 40 13.17 -24.68 -7.82
C THR A 40 12.39 -23.57 -8.50
N PHE A 41 11.22 -23.23 -7.95
CA PHE A 41 10.41 -22.09 -8.37
C PHE A 41 10.04 -21.21 -7.18
N PHE A 42 10.44 -19.94 -7.23
CA PHE A 42 10.08 -18.92 -6.27
C PHE A 42 9.30 -17.80 -6.96
N LEU A 43 8.14 -17.48 -6.42
CA LEU A 43 7.32 -16.35 -6.87
C LEU A 43 6.86 -15.58 -5.63
N ALA A 44 7.35 -14.36 -5.48
CA ALA A 44 6.94 -13.51 -4.39
C ALA A 44 6.58 -12.09 -4.83
N GLU A 45 5.76 -11.41 -4.02
CA GLU A 45 5.53 -9.97 -4.17
C GLU A 45 5.12 -9.58 -5.60
N THR A 46 4.38 -10.46 -6.27
CA THR A 46 4.06 -10.33 -7.69
C THR A 46 2.56 -10.15 -7.86
N VAL A 47 2.19 -9.16 -8.69
CA VAL A 47 0.80 -8.93 -9.09
C VAL A 47 0.56 -9.58 -10.45
N VAL A 48 -0.47 -10.41 -10.55
CA VAL A 48 -0.93 -11.03 -11.80
C VAL A 48 -2.41 -10.70 -11.97
N ARG A 49 -2.78 -10.06 -13.07
CA ARG A 49 -4.19 -9.67 -13.28
C ARG A 49 -4.67 -9.77 -14.71
N ASP A 50 -5.99 -9.91 -14.85
CA ASP A 50 -6.73 -9.81 -16.11
C ASP A 50 -6.40 -10.94 -17.11
N TYR A 51 -6.24 -12.16 -16.61
CA TYR A 51 -5.98 -13.36 -17.44
C TYR A 51 -7.21 -14.22 -17.66
N THR A 52 -7.42 -14.64 -18.91
CA THR A 52 -8.57 -15.46 -19.30
C THR A 52 -8.48 -16.92 -18.84
N GLY A 53 -7.26 -17.46 -18.69
CA GLY A 53 -7.04 -18.82 -18.20
C GLY A 53 -6.25 -18.87 -16.89
N THR A 54 -5.38 -19.88 -16.75
CA THR A 54 -4.69 -20.13 -15.48
C THR A 54 -3.55 -19.14 -15.28
N ALA A 55 -3.61 -18.29 -14.25
CA ALA A 55 -2.57 -17.27 -14.04
C ALA A 55 -1.19 -17.89 -13.80
N VAL A 56 -1.07 -18.82 -12.85
CA VAL A 56 0.20 -19.51 -12.56
C VAL A 56 0.02 -21.02 -12.70
N THR A 57 0.74 -21.62 -13.64
CA THR A 57 0.84 -23.08 -13.79
C THR A 57 2.19 -23.56 -13.30
N ILE A 58 2.17 -24.49 -12.34
CA ILE A 58 3.33 -25.15 -11.75
C ILE A 58 3.20 -26.63 -12.11
N SER A 59 4.15 -27.16 -12.87
CA SER A 59 4.11 -28.53 -13.40
C SER A 59 5.51 -29.03 -13.73
N GLY A 60 5.66 -30.31 -14.07
CA GLY A 60 6.98 -30.88 -14.37
C GLY A 60 7.84 -31.08 -13.11
N ALA A 61 9.08 -31.53 -13.32
CA ALA A 61 9.98 -31.98 -12.25
C ALA A 61 10.45 -30.82 -11.35
N ILE A 62 9.60 -30.41 -10.41
CA ILE A 62 9.88 -29.38 -9.41
C ILE A 62 10.14 -30.04 -8.06
N ASP A 63 11.23 -29.71 -7.40
CA ASP A 63 11.52 -30.19 -6.05
C ASP A 63 11.06 -29.19 -5.00
N ASN A 64 11.06 -27.89 -5.31
CA ASN A 64 10.60 -26.87 -4.38
C ASN A 64 9.85 -25.75 -5.10
N ALA A 65 8.59 -25.53 -4.73
CA ALA A 65 7.78 -24.41 -5.21
C ALA A 65 7.30 -23.54 -4.05
N VAL A 66 7.68 -22.27 -4.03
CA VAL A 66 7.26 -21.32 -2.98
C VAL A 66 6.62 -20.10 -3.63
N LEU A 67 5.34 -19.91 -3.33
CA LEU A 67 4.56 -18.75 -3.73
C LEU A 67 4.16 -17.99 -2.47
N THR A 68 4.62 -16.75 -2.30
CA THR A 68 4.28 -15.94 -1.12
C THR A 68 4.03 -14.47 -1.43
N TYR A 69 3.05 -13.84 -0.77
CA TYR A 69 2.79 -12.40 -0.93
C TYR A 69 2.45 -11.98 -2.37
N ASN A 70 1.81 -12.86 -3.14
CA ASN A 70 1.36 -12.57 -4.50
C ASN A 70 -0.09 -12.12 -4.51
N GLU A 71 -0.47 -11.33 -5.51
CA GLU A 71 -1.84 -10.88 -5.72
C GLU A 71 -2.30 -11.30 -7.12
N LEU A 72 -3.29 -12.21 -7.18
CA LEU A 72 -3.86 -12.76 -8.38
C LEU A 72 -5.32 -12.31 -8.48
N ILE A 73 -5.60 -11.34 -9.36
CA ILE A 73 -6.91 -10.66 -9.47
C ILE A 73 -7.50 -10.88 -10.85
N ALA A 74 -8.80 -11.12 -10.96
CA ALA A 74 -9.46 -11.24 -12.27
C ALA A 74 -8.73 -12.23 -13.19
N VAL A 75 -8.53 -13.44 -12.66
CA VAL A 75 -7.84 -14.55 -13.34
C VAL A 75 -8.85 -15.66 -13.62
N ASN A 76 -8.61 -16.52 -14.62
CA ASN A 76 -9.64 -17.42 -15.14
C ASN A 76 -10.95 -16.71 -15.51
N THR A 77 -10.84 -15.52 -16.13
CA THR A 77 -12.02 -14.70 -16.44
C THR A 77 -12.95 -15.36 -17.48
N ALA A 78 -12.45 -16.33 -18.26
CA ALA A 78 -13.18 -16.99 -19.34
C ALA A 78 -14.18 -18.06 -18.90
N GLY A 79 -14.26 -18.42 -17.63
CA GLY A 79 -15.32 -19.34 -17.23
C GLY A 79 -14.93 -20.79 -16.97
N ASN A 80 -13.68 -21.18 -17.20
CA ASN A 80 -13.35 -22.57 -17.48
C ASN A 80 -13.02 -23.36 -16.21
N THR A 81 -13.74 -24.46 -16.01
CA THR A 81 -13.60 -25.38 -14.85
C THR A 81 -12.26 -26.11 -14.80
N ASN A 82 -11.49 -26.11 -15.89
CA ASN A 82 -10.15 -26.71 -15.96
C ASN A 82 -9.02 -25.73 -15.60
N ASN A 83 -9.35 -24.45 -15.44
CA ASN A 83 -8.42 -23.40 -15.06
C ASN A 83 -8.55 -23.07 -13.58
N ALA A 84 -7.54 -22.39 -13.03
CA ALA A 84 -7.54 -21.84 -11.69
C ALA A 84 -6.68 -20.57 -11.61
N ALA A 85 -6.69 -19.81 -10.51
CA ALA A 85 -5.67 -18.77 -10.33
C ALA A 85 -4.27 -19.41 -10.27
N ILE A 86 -4.15 -20.49 -9.50
CA ILE A 86 -2.94 -21.30 -9.39
C ILE A 86 -3.27 -22.75 -9.66
N LYS A 87 -2.57 -23.35 -10.61
CA LYS A 87 -2.60 -24.79 -10.86
C LYS A 87 -1.27 -25.40 -10.47
N LEU A 88 -1.32 -26.34 -9.53
CA LEU A 88 -0.17 -27.07 -9.02
C LEU A 88 -0.33 -28.56 -9.36
N ASP A 89 0.39 -29.02 -10.37
CA ASP A 89 0.52 -30.45 -10.66
C ASP A 89 1.70 -31.03 -9.90
N VAL A 90 1.41 -31.80 -8.86
CA VAL A 90 2.43 -32.40 -8.01
C VAL A 90 2.95 -33.72 -8.56
N THR A 91 2.44 -34.24 -9.67
CA THR A 91 2.78 -35.58 -10.19
C THR A 91 4.28 -35.81 -10.32
N SER A 92 5.00 -34.75 -10.69
CA SER A 92 6.44 -34.77 -10.94
C SER A 92 7.28 -34.14 -9.82
N LEU A 93 6.66 -33.69 -8.71
CA LEU A 93 7.42 -33.41 -7.50
C LEU A 93 8.13 -34.68 -7.03
N SER A 94 9.41 -34.59 -6.66
CA SER A 94 10.10 -35.71 -6.04
C SER A 94 9.42 -36.13 -4.73
N ALA A 95 9.75 -37.32 -4.23
CA ALA A 95 9.18 -37.85 -2.99
C ALA A 95 9.55 -37.00 -1.75
N ALA A 96 10.53 -36.11 -1.84
CA ALA A 96 10.89 -35.14 -0.79
C ALA A 96 10.49 -33.70 -1.17
N GLY A 97 9.82 -33.52 -2.31
CA GLY A 97 9.49 -32.22 -2.84
C GLY A 97 8.49 -31.46 -1.97
N ALA A 98 8.65 -30.15 -1.92
CA ALA A 98 7.82 -29.24 -1.15
C ALA A 98 7.13 -28.22 -2.06
N ALA A 99 5.85 -27.97 -1.79
CA ALA A 99 5.14 -26.85 -2.39
C ALA A 99 4.43 -26.06 -1.30
N ARG A 100 4.65 -24.75 -1.27
CA ARG A 100 4.03 -23.84 -0.30
C ARG A 100 3.42 -22.66 -1.03
N ILE A 101 2.12 -22.47 -0.85
CA ILE A 101 1.37 -21.32 -1.36
C ILE A 101 0.84 -20.59 -0.15
N ALA A 102 1.49 -19.48 0.21
CA ALA A 102 1.24 -18.77 1.46
C ALA A 102 0.97 -17.29 1.25
N ASN A 103 0.17 -16.65 2.11
CA ASN A 103 0.06 -15.19 2.17
C ASN A 103 -0.28 -14.52 0.81
N CYS A 104 -1.07 -15.16 -0.05
CA CYS A 104 -1.45 -14.61 -1.36
C CYS A 104 -2.89 -14.07 -1.34
N ILE A 105 -3.19 -13.08 -2.18
CA ILE A 105 -4.55 -12.70 -2.55
C ILE A 105 -4.91 -13.41 -3.84
N ILE A 106 -6.06 -14.07 -3.83
CA ILE A 106 -6.66 -14.71 -4.99
C ILE A 106 -8.10 -14.20 -5.03
N SER A 107 -8.35 -13.20 -5.87
CA SER A 107 -9.65 -12.53 -6.02
C SER A 107 -10.17 -12.59 -7.46
N ASP A 108 -11.50 -12.56 -7.59
CA ASP A 108 -12.20 -12.43 -8.87
C ASP A 108 -11.91 -13.52 -9.92
N ALA A 109 -11.75 -14.78 -9.48
CA ALA A 109 -11.93 -15.92 -10.39
C ALA A 109 -13.41 -16.02 -10.78
N THR A 110 -13.76 -15.54 -11.98
CA THR A 110 -15.14 -15.21 -12.36
C THR A 110 -16.08 -16.41 -12.44
N THR A 111 -15.60 -17.65 -12.29
CA THR A 111 -16.46 -18.84 -12.44
C THR A 111 -16.06 -20.11 -11.69
N THR A 112 -14.78 -20.47 -11.51
CA THR A 112 -14.37 -21.71 -10.79
C THR A 112 -12.87 -21.73 -10.43
N ASN A 113 -12.53 -22.43 -9.33
CA ASN A 113 -11.19 -22.77 -8.81
C ASN A 113 -10.26 -21.58 -8.52
N GLY A 114 -10.17 -21.18 -7.25
CA GLY A 114 -9.07 -20.31 -6.81
C GLY A 114 -7.72 -21.04 -6.95
N LEU A 115 -7.66 -22.28 -6.47
CA LEU A 115 -6.45 -23.09 -6.52
C LEU A 115 -6.77 -24.55 -6.83
N ALA A 116 -6.05 -25.12 -7.79
CA ALA A 116 -6.23 -26.51 -8.22
C ALA A 116 -4.94 -27.31 -8.04
N VAL A 117 -5.03 -28.42 -7.29
CA VAL A 117 -3.94 -29.37 -7.06
C VAL A 117 -4.28 -30.70 -7.72
N SER A 118 -3.31 -31.31 -8.41
CA SER A 118 -3.43 -32.64 -9.02
C SER A 118 -2.19 -33.50 -8.76
N GLY A 119 -2.32 -34.82 -8.87
CA GLY A 119 -1.22 -35.78 -8.69
C GLY A 119 -1.19 -36.44 -7.30
N SER A 120 -0.24 -37.34 -7.08
CA SER A 120 -0.10 -38.04 -5.78
C SER A 120 0.65 -37.18 -4.77
N LEU A 121 0.03 -36.93 -3.61
CA LEU A 121 0.58 -36.20 -2.46
C LEU A 121 1.38 -37.09 -1.50
N ALA A 122 1.41 -38.40 -1.70
CA ALA A 122 2.10 -39.33 -0.80
C ALA A 122 3.60 -39.00 -0.71
N GLY A 123 4.12 -38.84 0.51
CA GLY A 123 5.51 -38.49 0.80
C GLY A 123 5.86 -37.00 0.64
N LYS A 124 4.97 -36.19 0.06
CA LYS A 124 5.24 -34.79 -0.30
C LYS A 124 4.71 -33.82 0.74
N THR A 125 5.36 -32.67 0.85
CA THR A 125 4.90 -31.58 1.74
C THR A 125 4.24 -30.50 0.90
N VAL A 126 2.91 -30.53 0.78
CA VAL A 126 2.15 -29.52 0.06
C VAL A 126 1.27 -28.77 1.05
N THR A 127 1.51 -27.47 1.19
CA THR A 127 0.83 -26.60 2.15
C THR A 127 0.24 -25.39 1.43
N ILE A 128 -1.03 -25.12 1.69
CA ILE A 128 -1.73 -23.94 1.19
C ILE A 128 -2.25 -23.20 2.40
N GLU A 129 -1.64 -22.07 2.74
CA GLU A 129 -1.94 -21.41 4.01
C GLU A 129 -2.06 -19.89 3.91
N ASN A 130 -2.83 -19.27 4.79
CA ASN A 130 -2.80 -17.81 4.99
C ASN A 130 -3.16 -16.99 3.74
N ASN A 131 -3.94 -17.54 2.82
CA ASN A 131 -4.34 -16.85 1.59
C ASN A 131 -5.69 -16.15 1.75
N LEU A 132 -5.92 -15.05 1.03
CA LEU A 132 -7.26 -14.51 0.80
C LEU A 132 -7.78 -15.14 -0.47
N ILE A 133 -8.61 -16.18 -0.36
CA ILE A 133 -9.27 -16.75 -1.53
C ILE A 133 -10.71 -16.29 -1.53
N SER A 134 -10.99 -15.26 -2.33
CA SER A 134 -12.32 -14.72 -2.54
C SER A 134 -12.84 -15.15 -3.92
N SER A 135 -14.04 -15.75 -3.95
CA SER A 135 -14.74 -16.07 -5.19
C SER A 135 -16.15 -15.48 -5.14
N ALA A 136 -16.46 -14.64 -6.12
CA ALA A 136 -17.73 -13.90 -6.23
C ALA A 136 -18.93 -14.81 -6.56
N ILE A 137 -18.70 -16.05 -7.01
CA ILE A 137 -19.75 -16.99 -7.44
C ILE A 137 -19.54 -18.36 -6.76
N ALA A 138 -20.58 -19.20 -6.73
CA ALA A 138 -20.58 -20.56 -6.17
C ALA A 138 -19.72 -21.55 -6.99
N GLY A 139 -18.39 -21.40 -6.96
CA GLY A 139 -17.42 -22.35 -7.52
C GLY A 139 -16.44 -22.86 -6.45
N ASN A 140 -15.69 -23.92 -6.76
CA ASN A 140 -14.68 -24.46 -5.84
C ASN A 140 -13.58 -23.41 -5.57
N VAL A 141 -13.18 -23.21 -4.30
CA VAL A 141 -12.11 -22.31 -3.84
C VAL A 141 -10.78 -23.05 -3.91
N ILE A 142 -10.74 -24.29 -3.39
CA ILE A 142 -9.58 -25.18 -3.48
C ILE A 142 -10.08 -26.55 -3.96
N SER A 143 -9.48 -27.07 -5.02
CA SER A 143 -9.77 -28.42 -5.54
C SER A 143 -8.54 -29.30 -5.50
N ASN A 144 -8.66 -30.50 -4.94
CA ASN A 144 -7.67 -31.57 -5.04
C ASN A 144 -8.24 -32.70 -5.91
N SER A 145 -7.80 -32.79 -7.17
CA SER A 145 -8.14 -33.92 -8.06
C SER A 145 -7.14 -35.06 -7.98
N GLY A 146 -6.11 -34.92 -7.13
CA GLY A 146 -5.08 -35.91 -6.88
C GLY A 146 -5.44 -36.97 -5.84
N THR A 147 -4.43 -37.72 -5.41
CA THR A 147 -4.55 -38.73 -4.34
C THR A 147 -3.77 -38.30 -3.10
N GLY A 148 -4.27 -38.67 -1.91
CA GLY A 148 -3.73 -38.21 -0.63
C GLY A 148 -4.43 -36.95 -0.11
N MET A 149 -4.13 -36.57 1.13
CA MET A 149 -4.79 -35.47 1.84
C MET A 149 -4.05 -34.15 1.58
N LEU A 150 -4.73 -33.15 1.02
CA LEU A 150 -4.18 -31.81 0.85
C LEU A 150 -4.41 -30.98 2.11
N VAL A 151 -3.35 -30.43 2.71
CA VAL A 151 -3.45 -29.55 3.89
C VAL A 151 -3.63 -28.10 3.43
N ALA A 152 -4.81 -27.54 3.73
CA ALA A 152 -5.16 -26.16 3.41
C ALA A 152 -5.76 -25.43 4.62
N SER A 153 -5.02 -24.49 5.22
CA SER A 153 -5.41 -23.76 6.43
C SER A 153 -5.45 -22.25 6.21
N CYS A 154 -6.30 -21.51 6.91
CA CYS A 154 -6.33 -20.04 6.92
C CYS A 154 -6.45 -19.35 5.56
N ASN A 155 -7.25 -19.91 4.65
CA ASN A 155 -7.37 -19.45 3.25
C ASN A 155 -8.58 -18.53 2.98
N SER A 156 -9.20 -17.95 4.02
CA SER A 156 -10.37 -17.07 3.88
C SER A 156 -10.43 -16.00 4.98
N TYR A 157 -9.77 -14.86 4.78
CA TYR A 157 -9.89 -13.70 5.67
C TYR A 157 -10.71 -12.55 5.04
N GLY A 158 -11.19 -11.59 5.83
CA GLY A 158 -11.77 -10.33 5.34
C GLY A 158 -13.25 -10.34 4.92
N ASN A 159 -13.81 -11.47 4.46
CA ASN A 159 -15.25 -11.62 4.28
C ASN A 159 -15.61 -13.06 4.66
N ALA A 160 -16.47 -13.25 5.66
CA ALA A 160 -16.83 -14.56 6.19
C ALA A 160 -18.17 -15.02 5.60
N PRO A 161 -18.21 -15.71 4.44
CA PRO A 161 -19.35 -16.56 4.15
C PRO A 161 -19.54 -17.54 5.32
N SER A 162 -20.78 -17.95 5.58
CA SER A 162 -21.01 -19.04 6.54
C SER A 162 -20.16 -20.26 6.18
N MET A 163 -19.67 -20.99 7.18
CA MET A 163 -18.87 -22.20 6.98
C MET A 163 -19.50 -23.20 5.99
N SER A 164 -20.83 -23.35 6.02
CA SER A 164 -21.57 -24.19 5.07
C SER A 164 -21.40 -23.77 3.61
N THR A 165 -21.26 -22.46 3.36
CA THR A 165 -21.05 -21.87 2.03
C THR A 165 -19.60 -22.02 1.56
N LEU A 166 -18.64 -22.13 2.48
CA LEU A 166 -17.22 -22.37 2.20
C LEU A 166 -16.94 -23.86 1.94
N ILE A 167 -17.51 -24.76 2.75
CA ILE A 167 -17.34 -26.22 2.60
C ILE A 167 -17.85 -26.69 1.23
N ALA A 168 -18.97 -26.14 0.76
CA ALA A 168 -19.52 -26.41 -0.56
C ALA A 168 -18.59 -26.00 -1.73
N LYS A 169 -17.47 -25.31 -1.43
CA LYS A 169 -16.47 -24.87 -2.40
C LYS A 169 -15.18 -25.70 -2.35
N PHE A 170 -15.15 -26.86 -1.69
CA PHE A 170 -14.02 -27.78 -1.80
C PHE A 170 -14.38 -29.00 -2.64
N SER A 171 -13.40 -29.51 -3.40
CA SER A 171 -13.54 -30.73 -4.18
C SER A 171 -12.37 -31.67 -3.93
N GLY A 172 -12.67 -32.94 -3.66
CA GLY A 172 -11.69 -34.00 -3.39
C GLY A 172 -11.17 -34.03 -1.94
N ALA A 173 -10.07 -34.75 -1.72
CA ALA A 173 -9.50 -34.97 -0.39
C ALA A 173 -8.72 -33.73 0.11
N VAL A 174 -9.42 -32.81 0.76
CA VAL A 174 -8.86 -31.58 1.35
C VAL A 174 -9.11 -31.58 2.85
N GLN A 175 -8.03 -31.48 3.63
CA GLN A 175 -8.07 -31.18 5.06
C GLN A 175 -7.92 -29.67 5.25
N ALA A 176 -8.87 -29.10 5.96
CA ALA A 176 -9.40 -27.81 5.59
C ALA A 176 -9.57 -27.01 6.89
N GLY A 177 -8.53 -26.32 7.38
CA GLY A 177 -8.72 -25.27 8.39
C GLY A 177 -7.60 -25.03 9.43
N PRO A 178 -7.85 -24.16 10.43
CA PRO A 178 -9.03 -23.30 10.55
C PRO A 178 -9.19 -22.37 9.33
N PHE A 179 -10.42 -22.04 8.91
CA PHE A 179 -10.65 -21.27 7.68
C PHE A 179 -10.88 -19.77 7.89
N ILE A 180 -11.51 -19.43 9.00
CA ILE A 180 -11.86 -18.07 9.40
C ILE A 180 -11.35 -17.80 10.82
N ASN A 181 -11.24 -16.52 11.18
CA ASN A 181 -10.64 -16.08 12.44
C ASN A 181 -11.52 -16.28 13.69
N THR A 182 -12.77 -16.75 13.54
CA THR A 182 -13.78 -16.66 14.62
C THR A 182 -14.67 -17.89 14.85
N ASP A 183 -14.67 -18.92 14.00
CA ASP A 183 -15.57 -20.08 14.16
C ASP A 183 -14.83 -21.41 14.39
N GLY A 184 -15.51 -22.36 15.04
CA GLY A 184 -15.09 -23.75 15.20
C GLY A 184 -16.17 -24.74 14.74
N ASP A 185 -15.78 -25.76 13.97
CA ASP A 185 -16.58 -26.92 13.59
C ASP A 185 -16.03 -28.20 14.24
N GLY A 186 -16.92 -29.07 14.71
CA GLY A 186 -16.64 -30.24 15.54
C GLY A 186 -16.82 -31.60 14.86
N ASN A 187 -17.05 -31.68 13.54
CA ASN A 187 -17.30 -32.96 12.86
C ASN A 187 -16.09 -33.56 12.11
N GLY A 188 -15.22 -34.25 12.85
CA GLY A 188 -13.93 -34.82 12.42
C GLY A 188 -13.88 -35.82 11.27
N ALA A 189 -15.02 -36.17 10.67
CA ALA A 189 -15.13 -37.25 9.69
C ALA A 189 -15.64 -36.81 8.30
N GLY A 190 -16.04 -35.55 8.11
CA GLY A 190 -16.52 -35.02 6.83
C GLY A 190 -15.38 -34.56 5.90
N ILE A 191 -15.58 -34.68 4.59
CA ILE A 191 -14.76 -33.95 3.60
C ILE A 191 -14.91 -32.45 3.89
N GLY A 192 -13.80 -31.72 4.06
CA GLY A 192 -13.82 -30.30 4.46
C GLY A 192 -13.79 -30.05 5.97
N PHE A 193 -13.40 -31.04 6.79
CA PHE A 193 -13.30 -30.88 8.24
C PHE A 193 -12.28 -29.82 8.69
N GLN A 194 -12.69 -29.00 9.65
CA GLN A 194 -11.89 -28.01 10.37
C GLN A 194 -11.04 -28.65 11.48
N PRO A 195 -9.69 -28.57 11.43
CA PRO A 195 -8.90 -28.78 12.64
C PRO A 195 -9.23 -27.68 13.68
N THR A 196 -9.39 -28.09 14.94
CA THR A 196 -9.62 -27.20 16.08
C THR A 196 -8.48 -26.19 16.23
N GLY A 197 -8.79 -24.89 16.15
CA GLY A 197 -7.85 -23.77 16.31
C GLY A 197 -8.38 -22.48 15.67
N ALA A 198 -7.82 -21.32 16.00
CA ALA A 198 -8.07 -20.06 15.29
C ALA A 198 -6.87 -19.70 14.41
N CYS A 199 -7.07 -18.98 13.30
CA CYS A 199 -5.98 -18.47 12.45
C CYS A 199 -5.20 -17.29 13.05
N ASN A 200 -5.26 -17.13 14.37
CA ASN A 200 -4.78 -15.96 15.08
C ASN A 200 -3.27 -15.92 15.25
N THR A 201 -2.47 -16.81 14.66
CA THR A 201 -0.99 -16.77 14.76
C THR A 201 -0.29 -16.67 13.40
N ASN A 202 -1.06 -16.61 12.31
CA ASN A 202 -0.52 -16.79 10.96
C ASN A 202 -0.72 -15.59 10.03
N GLY A 203 -1.34 -14.51 10.51
CA GLY A 203 -1.56 -13.30 9.72
C GLY A 203 -0.31 -12.42 9.55
N PRO A 204 -0.20 -11.67 8.44
CA PRO A 204 0.92 -10.75 8.17
C PRO A 204 0.92 -9.51 9.07
N VAL A 205 -0.15 -9.25 9.83
CA VAL A 205 -0.23 -8.13 10.76
C VAL A 205 -0.05 -8.65 12.18
N THR A 206 0.96 -8.17 12.88
CA THR A 206 1.20 -8.49 14.30
C THR A 206 1.04 -7.25 15.17
N ILE A 207 0.89 -7.43 16.47
CA ILE A 207 0.86 -6.32 17.42
C ILE A 207 1.90 -6.54 18.53
N SER A 208 2.53 -5.47 18.98
CA SER A 208 3.57 -5.53 20.02
C SER A 208 3.06 -6.20 21.31
N GLY A 209 3.77 -7.24 21.78
CA GLY A 209 3.43 -7.94 23.02
C GLY A 209 2.30 -8.95 22.91
N SER A 210 1.86 -9.31 21.70
CA SER A 210 0.90 -10.39 21.48
C SER A 210 1.51 -11.52 20.65
N THR A 211 1.10 -12.75 20.94
CA THR A 211 1.30 -13.89 20.04
C THR A 211 0.25 -13.93 18.93
N ASN A 212 -0.80 -13.11 19.04
CA ASN A 212 -1.83 -13.03 18.03
C ASN A 212 -1.38 -12.18 16.85
N SER A 213 -1.78 -12.60 15.66
CA SER A 213 -1.65 -11.90 14.39
C SER A 213 -2.99 -11.90 13.64
N TYR A 214 -3.05 -11.02 12.65
CA TYR A 214 -4.24 -10.58 11.95
C TYR A 214 -3.94 -10.47 10.46
N PHE A 215 -4.98 -10.52 9.65
CA PHE A 215 -4.87 -10.44 8.19
C PHE A 215 -5.21 -9.05 7.64
N ARG A 216 -5.70 -8.16 8.50
CA ARG A 216 -6.04 -6.79 8.20
C ARG A 216 -5.34 -5.86 9.17
N ILE A 217 -4.87 -4.72 8.67
CA ILE A 217 -4.33 -3.65 9.51
C ILE A 217 -5.43 -3.14 10.45
N GLN A 218 -6.68 -3.02 9.97
CA GLN A 218 -7.79 -2.57 10.82
C GLN A 218 -8.05 -3.50 12.02
N ASP A 219 -7.91 -4.82 11.84
CA ASP A 219 -8.10 -5.78 12.92
C ASP A 219 -6.99 -5.63 13.97
N GLY A 220 -5.73 -5.45 13.52
CA GLY A 220 -4.61 -5.12 14.39
C GLY A 220 -4.81 -3.80 15.15
N VAL A 221 -5.28 -2.74 14.49
CA VAL A 221 -5.61 -1.44 15.11
C VAL A 221 -6.73 -1.59 16.15
N SER A 222 -7.74 -2.42 15.86
CA SER A 222 -8.84 -2.66 16.77
C SER A 222 -8.37 -3.37 18.04
N ALA A 223 -7.51 -4.39 17.88
CA ALA A 223 -7.01 -5.23 18.96
C ALA A 223 -5.88 -4.62 19.78
N VAL A 224 -5.01 -3.79 19.18
CA VAL A 224 -3.87 -3.21 19.89
C VAL A 224 -4.33 -2.28 21.02
N ALA A 225 -3.60 -2.32 22.13
CA ALA A 225 -3.76 -1.37 23.21
C ALA A 225 -3.35 0.04 22.78
N SER A 226 -3.92 1.08 23.40
CA SER A 226 -3.48 2.46 23.18
C SER A 226 -1.99 2.61 23.54
N GLY A 227 -1.24 3.28 22.67
CA GLY A 227 0.21 3.43 22.71
C GLY A 227 1.00 2.28 22.08
N GLY A 228 0.35 1.20 21.67
CA GLY A 228 1.01 0.04 21.07
C GLY A 228 1.37 0.20 19.58
N THR A 229 2.00 -0.82 19.04
CA THR A 229 2.44 -0.87 17.63
C THR A 229 1.73 -2.00 16.89
N VAL A 230 1.17 -1.67 15.72
CA VAL A 230 0.69 -2.60 14.71
C VAL A 230 1.77 -2.72 13.64
N THR A 231 2.32 -3.91 13.48
CA THR A 231 3.36 -4.21 12.49
C THR A 231 2.75 -4.96 11.33
N ALA A 232 2.84 -4.42 10.12
CA ALA A 232 2.33 -5.02 8.89
C ALA A 232 3.48 -5.57 8.04
N GLY A 233 3.38 -6.84 7.65
CA GLY A 233 4.30 -7.50 6.73
C GLY A 233 4.17 -7.01 5.29
N LEU A 234 5.13 -7.37 4.45
CA LEU A 234 5.11 -7.11 3.01
C LEU A 234 3.88 -7.77 2.37
N PHE A 235 2.84 -6.97 2.14
CA PHE A 235 1.55 -7.43 1.62
C PHE A 235 0.73 -6.24 1.07
N THR A 236 -0.24 -6.51 0.19
CA THR A 236 -1.23 -5.51 -0.25
C THR A 236 -2.48 -5.62 0.60
N PHE A 237 -2.73 -4.66 1.48
CA PHE A 237 -3.94 -4.54 2.27
C PHE A 237 -4.95 -3.67 1.52
N SER A 238 -6.02 -4.27 1.00
CA SER A 238 -7.10 -3.55 0.31
C SER A 238 -8.22 -3.20 1.29
N GLU A 239 -8.01 -2.16 2.09
CA GLU A 239 -8.96 -1.72 3.11
C GLU A 239 -8.80 -0.23 3.47
N ASN A 240 -9.83 0.37 4.06
CA ASN A 240 -9.69 1.65 4.73
C ASN A 240 -9.41 1.44 6.22
N VAL A 241 -8.45 2.18 6.77
CA VAL A 241 -8.03 2.09 8.17
C VAL A 241 -8.51 3.31 8.95
N THR A 242 -9.19 3.07 10.06
CA THR A 242 -9.63 4.09 11.02
C THR A 242 -8.87 3.94 12.33
N VAL A 243 -8.16 4.99 12.73
CA VAL A 243 -7.36 5.04 13.95
C VAL A 243 -8.07 5.89 15.00
N ASN A 244 -8.51 5.24 16.07
CA ASN A 244 -9.32 5.84 17.14
C ASN A 244 -8.68 5.82 18.53
N LYS A 245 -7.38 5.51 18.59
CA LYS A 245 -6.56 5.50 19.80
C LYS A 245 -5.11 5.78 19.41
N SER A 246 -4.30 6.25 20.36
CA SER A 246 -2.88 6.48 20.08
C SER A 246 -2.21 5.16 19.69
N LEU A 247 -1.45 5.11 18.61
CA LEU A 247 -0.72 3.90 18.19
C LEU A 247 0.29 4.22 17.07
N SER A 248 1.10 3.23 16.74
CA SER A 248 1.96 3.24 15.54
C SER A 248 1.53 2.15 14.56
N ILE A 249 1.49 2.45 13.26
CA ILE A 249 1.40 1.47 12.17
C ILE A 249 2.75 1.48 11.46
N VAL A 250 3.43 0.33 11.46
CA VAL A 250 4.79 0.21 10.94
C VAL A 250 4.91 -0.99 9.99
N SER A 251 5.71 -0.86 8.94
CA SER A 251 6.09 -2.00 8.09
C SER A 251 7.11 -2.89 8.81
N THR A 252 7.12 -4.20 8.52
CA THR A 252 8.25 -5.08 8.90
C THR A 252 9.54 -4.74 8.15
N ASP A 253 9.40 -4.20 6.94
CA ASP A 253 10.53 -3.70 6.15
C ASP A 253 10.48 -2.17 6.12
N VAL A 254 11.34 -1.57 6.94
CA VAL A 254 11.56 -0.11 7.03
C VAL A 254 12.85 0.31 6.33
N SER A 255 13.50 -0.60 5.60
CA SER A 255 14.80 -0.31 4.99
C SER A 255 14.66 0.60 3.76
N ASN A 256 15.10 1.85 3.91
CA ASN A 256 15.23 2.93 2.91
C ASN A 256 14.24 2.93 1.72
N TYR A 257 13.27 3.84 1.81
CA TYR A 257 12.32 4.33 0.79
C TYR A 257 12.92 4.71 -0.58
N THR A 258 14.26 4.69 -0.73
CA THR A 258 14.99 5.00 -1.96
C THR A 258 15.12 3.81 -2.91
N ARG A 259 14.70 2.60 -2.50
CA ARG A 259 14.83 1.40 -3.33
C ARG A 259 13.57 1.15 -4.17
N LEU A 260 13.78 0.83 -5.45
CA LEU A 260 12.82 0.05 -6.24
C LEU A 260 12.75 -1.34 -5.57
N GLY A 261 11.77 -1.55 -4.71
CA GLY A 261 11.56 -2.79 -3.94
C GLY A 261 10.09 -2.96 -3.56
N ALA A 262 9.73 -4.12 -3.03
CA ALA A 262 8.37 -4.37 -2.58
C ALA A 262 8.03 -3.54 -1.35
N TRP A 263 6.80 -3.04 -1.31
CA TRP A 263 6.27 -2.24 -0.22
C TRP A 263 5.18 -3.00 0.50
N THR A 264 5.15 -2.88 1.82
CA THR A 264 3.89 -3.05 2.56
C THR A 264 2.93 -1.98 2.05
N THR A 265 1.91 -2.41 1.32
CA THR A 265 1.02 -1.52 0.57
C THR A 265 -0.36 -1.53 1.19
N LEU A 266 -0.90 -0.36 1.50
CA LEU A 266 -2.30 -0.14 1.82
C LEU A 266 -2.99 0.46 0.59
N ASN A 267 -3.78 -0.34 -0.11
CA ASN A 267 -4.68 0.13 -1.16
C ASN A 267 -5.99 0.62 -0.52
N GLY A 268 -5.97 1.85 -0.03
CA GLY A 268 -6.88 2.35 0.98
C GLY A 268 -6.60 3.78 1.41
N THR A 269 -7.28 4.18 2.48
CA THR A 269 -7.05 5.46 3.15
C THR A 269 -6.84 5.23 4.64
N ILE A 270 -6.12 6.15 5.30
CA ILE A 270 -5.93 6.17 6.75
C ILE A 270 -6.63 7.41 7.30
N ASN A 271 -7.59 7.18 8.19
CA ASN A 271 -8.34 8.23 8.87
C ASN A 271 -8.05 8.20 10.36
N VAL A 272 -7.33 9.21 10.86
CA VAL A 272 -6.95 9.33 12.26
C VAL A 272 -7.86 10.34 12.96
N SER A 273 -8.57 9.87 13.98
CA SER A 273 -9.51 10.69 14.74
C SER A 273 -8.84 11.45 15.90
N ILE A 274 -9.58 12.37 16.50
CA ILE A 274 -9.13 13.14 17.68
C ILE A 274 -8.82 12.27 18.91
N ALA A 275 -9.35 11.04 18.97
CA ALA A 275 -9.08 10.12 20.07
C ALA A 275 -7.66 9.50 20.00
N ALA A 276 -7.05 9.52 18.81
CA ALA A 276 -5.66 9.15 18.63
C ALA A 276 -4.78 10.36 18.89
N VAL A 277 -4.45 10.61 20.17
CA VAL A 277 -3.63 11.76 20.57
C VAL A 277 -2.29 11.75 19.82
N ASN A 278 -1.62 10.59 19.75
CA ASN A 278 -0.38 10.43 19.01
C ASN A 278 -0.53 9.32 17.96
N PHE A 279 -0.11 9.60 16.74
CA PHE A 279 -0.14 8.63 15.65
C PHE A 279 1.17 8.61 14.88
N THR A 280 1.67 7.42 14.60
CA THR A 280 2.85 7.21 13.75
C THR A 280 2.50 6.28 12.59
N LEU A 281 2.87 6.68 11.38
CA LEU A 281 2.90 5.84 10.19
C LEU A 281 4.35 5.71 9.72
N ASN A 282 4.84 4.49 9.55
CA ASN A 282 6.25 4.27 9.16
C ASN A 282 6.43 3.13 8.14
N GLY A 283 7.10 3.41 7.02
CA GLY A 283 7.49 2.37 6.05
C GLY A 283 6.35 1.82 5.17
N ILE A 284 5.20 2.50 5.11
CA ILE A 284 4.02 2.01 4.40
C ILE A 284 3.84 2.79 3.09
N LYS A 285 3.56 2.07 2.00
CA LYS A 285 3.01 2.67 0.79
C LYS A 285 1.50 2.77 0.94
N VAL A 286 0.93 3.96 0.74
CA VAL A 286 -0.52 4.16 0.72
C VAL A 286 -0.91 4.62 -0.67
N SER A 287 -1.86 3.94 -1.30
CA SER A 287 -2.43 4.34 -2.59
C SER A 287 -3.93 4.07 -2.57
N ASN A 288 -4.68 4.70 -3.46
CA ASN A 288 -6.10 4.39 -3.62
C ASN A 288 -6.53 4.68 -5.06
N SER A 289 -7.35 3.79 -5.63
CA SER A 289 -7.87 3.93 -7.00
C SER A 289 -8.96 5.00 -7.16
N THR A 290 -9.49 5.54 -6.07
CA THR A 290 -10.62 6.47 -6.08
C THR A 290 -10.39 7.73 -5.24
N ALA A 291 -9.66 7.61 -4.13
CA ALA A 291 -9.37 8.70 -3.21
C ALA A 291 -8.01 9.33 -3.52
N THR A 292 -7.97 10.67 -3.43
CA THR A 292 -6.72 11.44 -3.56
C THR A 292 -6.17 11.88 -2.21
N GLN A 293 -7.03 11.93 -1.19
CA GLN A 293 -6.66 12.11 0.21
C GLN A 293 -6.39 10.72 0.80
N LEU A 294 -5.12 10.44 1.10
CA LEU A 294 -4.64 9.11 1.47
C LEU A 294 -4.42 8.99 2.99
N VAL A 295 -3.93 10.05 3.62
CA VAL A 295 -3.79 10.14 5.07
C VAL A 295 -4.47 11.41 5.57
N THR A 296 -5.48 11.23 6.40
CA THR A 296 -6.18 12.32 7.10
C THR A 296 -5.90 12.22 8.58
N SER A 297 -5.38 13.29 9.19
CA SER A 297 -5.14 13.32 10.63
C SER A 297 -5.88 14.42 11.38
N SER A 298 -6.54 13.99 12.45
CA SER A 298 -7.11 14.86 13.49
C SER A 298 -6.49 14.61 14.86
N ALA A 299 -5.29 14.01 14.92
CA ALA A 299 -4.61 13.68 16.16
C ALA A 299 -4.24 14.92 16.98
N THR A 300 -4.74 15.05 18.22
CA THR A 300 -4.56 16.30 18.99
C THR A 300 -3.16 16.53 19.55
N GLY A 301 -2.32 15.49 19.62
CA GLY A 301 -0.90 15.55 19.94
C GLY A 301 -0.09 15.54 18.64
N THR A 302 0.77 14.55 18.46
CA THR A 302 1.67 14.48 17.29
C THR A 302 1.21 13.47 16.24
N THR A 303 1.24 13.88 14.96
CA THR A 303 1.26 12.93 13.84
C THR A 303 2.67 12.86 13.26
N THR A 304 3.21 11.65 13.16
CA THR A 304 4.50 11.36 12.52
C THR A 304 4.27 10.49 11.29
N ILE A 305 4.78 10.92 10.14
CA ILE A 305 4.77 10.14 8.89
C ILE A 305 6.21 10.01 8.41
N SER A 306 6.74 8.80 8.44
CA SER A 306 8.16 8.54 8.18
C SER A 306 8.34 7.43 7.15
N ASN A 307 9.31 7.56 6.24
CA ASN A 307 9.67 6.50 5.29
C ASN A 307 8.47 5.97 4.48
N CYS A 308 7.45 6.80 4.22
CA CYS A 308 6.23 6.38 3.55
C CYS A 308 6.26 6.76 2.07
N TRP A 309 5.46 6.06 1.27
CA TRP A 309 5.13 6.49 -0.09
C TRP A 309 3.62 6.66 -0.24
N LEU A 310 3.16 7.90 -0.40
CA LEU A 310 1.77 8.22 -0.67
C LEU A 310 1.59 8.43 -2.19
N GLU A 311 1.07 7.42 -2.86
CA GLU A 311 0.87 7.42 -4.30
C GLU A 311 -0.57 7.80 -4.65
N VAL A 312 -0.77 9.05 -5.10
CA VAL A 312 -2.07 9.48 -5.63
C VAL A 312 -2.21 8.92 -7.05
N ASN A 313 -2.95 7.83 -7.21
CA ASN A 313 -3.10 7.14 -8.49
C ASN A 313 -4.55 6.67 -8.73
N PRO A 314 -5.51 7.62 -8.86
CA PRO A 314 -6.88 7.25 -9.17
C PRO A 314 -6.97 6.63 -10.58
N THR A 315 -7.68 5.52 -10.71
CA THR A 315 -7.77 4.75 -11.97
C THR A 315 -8.37 5.56 -13.11
N ALA A 316 -9.35 6.42 -12.81
CA ALA A 316 -9.99 7.30 -13.80
C ALA A 316 -9.12 8.52 -14.20
N GLY A 317 -7.92 8.66 -13.62
CA GLY A 317 -7.10 9.87 -13.71
C GLY A 317 -7.69 11.06 -12.93
N LEU A 318 -6.90 12.13 -12.81
CA LEU A 318 -7.39 13.36 -12.19
C LEU A 318 -8.12 14.26 -13.18
N VAL A 319 -9.37 14.61 -12.85
CA VAL A 319 -10.18 15.56 -13.61
C VAL A 319 -9.88 17.01 -13.20
N ALA A 320 -9.54 17.22 -11.94
CA ALA A 320 -9.19 18.52 -11.37
C ALA A 320 -8.15 18.33 -10.25
N VAL A 321 -7.44 19.41 -9.90
CA VAL A 321 -6.51 19.41 -8.76
C VAL A 321 -7.32 19.23 -7.46
N PRO A 322 -7.04 18.19 -6.65
CA PRO A 322 -7.76 17.97 -5.40
C PRO A 322 -7.64 19.16 -4.42
N THR A 323 -8.73 19.48 -3.74
CA THR A 323 -8.75 20.54 -2.72
C THR A 323 -7.94 20.16 -1.49
N ASN A 324 -8.07 18.90 -1.06
CA ASN A 324 -7.26 18.34 0.02
C ASN A 324 -6.07 17.60 -0.57
N GLY A 325 -4.95 17.65 0.14
CA GLY A 325 -3.74 16.97 -0.25
C GLY A 325 -3.76 15.48 0.04
N ALA A 326 -2.78 14.77 -0.52
CA ALA A 326 -2.52 13.37 -0.19
C ALA A 326 -2.38 13.17 1.32
N ILE A 327 -1.71 14.12 1.97
CA ILE A 327 -1.73 14.30 3.42
C ILE A 327 -2.62 15.50 3.74
N HIS A 328 -3.65 15.28 4.55
CA HIS A 328 -4.54 16.34 5.02
C HIS A 328 -4.62 16.37 6.54
N ILE A 329 -4.22 17.49 7.11
CA ILE A 329 -4.18 17.68 8.57
C ILE A 329 -5.37 18.53 8.97
N LEU A 330 -6.39 17.92 9.55
CA LEU A 330 -7.61 18.59 10.01
C LEU A 330 -7.40 19.29 11.34
N LYS A 331 -6.80 18.57 12.32
CA LYS A 331 -6.58 19.06 13.67
C LYS A 331 -5.34 18.38 14.25
N ASN A 332 -4.21 19.07 14.30
CA ASN A 332 -3.02 18.53 14.95
C ASN A 332 -2.52 19.40 16.10
N GLY A 333 -1.86 18.78 17.06
CA GLY A 333 -0.93 19.45 17.96
C GLY A 333 0.38 19.74 17.22
N ASP A 334 1.03 18.71 16.72
CA ASP A 334 2.26 18.78 15.93
C ASP A 334 2.23 17.84 14.70
N LEU A 335 3.05 18.15 13.70
CA LEU A 335 3.27 17.33 12.51
C LEU A 335 4.76 17.14 12.26
N SER A 336 5.17 15.89 12.04
CA SER A 336 6.52 15.54 11.58
C SER A 336 6.44 14.64 10.34
N ILE A 337 7.13 15.03 9.27
CA ILE A 337 7.25 14.25 8.03
C ILE A 337 8.73 14.10 7.65
N ASN A 338 9.23 12.87 7.53
CA ASN A 338 10.64 12.60 7.21
C ASN A 338 10.81 11.40 6.26
N GLY A 339 11.77 11.46 5.34
CA GLY A 339 12.04 10.39 4.36
C GLY A 339 10.79 9.94 3.58
N THR A 340 9.82 10.83 3.37
CA THR A 340 8.52 10.49 2.78
C THR A 340 8.44 10.96 1.34
N LYS A 341 7.84 10.12 0.49
CA LYS A 341 7.51 10.41 -0.90
C LYS A 341 6.01 10.62 -1.06
N VAL A 342 5.61 11.66 -1.79
CA VAL A 342 4.25 11.83 -2.31
C VAL A 342 4.35 11.94 -3.82
N SER A 343 3.68 11.05 -4.56
CA SER A 343 3.67 11.08 -6.01
C SER A 343 2.29 11.42 -6.57
N ARG A 344 2.29 12.16 -7.68
CA ARG A 344 1.09 12.53 -8.43
C ARG A 344 0.77 11.44 -9.46
N PRO A 345 -0.48 11.37 -9.97
CA PRO A 345 -0.77 10.47 -11.07
C PRO A 345 -0.13 10.98 -12.35
N THR A 346 0.24 10.04 -13.21
CA THR A 346 0.85 10.33 -14.52
C THR A 346 -0.20 10.56 -15.61
N SER A 347 -1.47 10.28 -15.33
CA SER A 347 -2.62 10.43 -16.24
C SER A 347 -3.67 11.40 -15.67
N GLY A 348 -4.53 11.92 -16.55
CA GLY A 348 -5.59 12.87 -16.23
C GLY A 348 -5.40 14.24 -16.88
N THR A 349 -6.44 15.07 -16.83
CA THR A 349 -6.48 16.43 -17.41
C THR A 349 -5.84 17.48 -16.51
N ALA A 350 -5.75 17.21 -15.20
CA ALA A 350 -5.08 18.06 -14.23
C ALA A 350 -4.14 17.21 -13.36
N PRO A 351 -2.98 16.77 -13.88
CA PRO A 351 -2.13 15.79 -13.20
C PRO A 351 -1.36 16.38 -12.01
N PHE A 352 -1.74 17.57 -11.53
CA PHE A 352 -1.17 18.24 -10.37
C PHE A 352 -1.98 17.91 -9.12
N ILE A 353 -1.29 17.81 -7.99
CA ILE A 353 -1.92 17.59 -6.69
C ILE A 353 -1.44 18.62 -5.67
N ARG A 354 -2.15 18.67 -4.54
CA ARG A 354 -1.59 19.17 -3.29
C ARG A 354 -0.99 17.96 -2.57
N ALA A 355 0.27 18.03 -2.19
CA ALA A 355 0.91 16.95 -1.46
C ALA A 355 0.53 17.00 0.03
N LEU A 356 0.53 18.21 0.60
CA LEU A 356 0.15 18.47 1.99
C LEU A 356 -0.82 19.64 2.05
N THR A 357 -1.83 19.52 2.90
CA THR A 357 -2.80 20.58 3.19
C THR A 357 -3.21 20.57 4.66
N PHE A 358 -3.72 21.71 5.13
CA PHE A 358 -4.24 21.88 6.47
C PHE A 358 -5.69 22.40 6.42
N GLY A 359 -6.55 21.84 7.26
CA GLY A 359 -7.93 22.29 7.45
C GLY A 359 -7.99 23.68 8.10
N ALA A 360 -9.12 24.38 7.92
CA ALA A 360 -9.32 25.70 8.53
C ALA A 360 -9.34 25.62 10.07
N GLY A 361 -8.69 26.57 10.74
CA GLY A 361 -8.64 26.63 12.21
C GLY A 361 -7.77 25.54 12.84
N ASN A 362 -6.76 25.05 12.12
CA ASN A 362 -5.85 24.04 12.60
C ASN A 362 -4.92 24.61 13.69
N ALA A 363 -4.79 23.87 14.80
CA ALA A 363 -4.02 24.27 15.97
C ALA A 363 -2.55 23.79 15.96
N CYS A 364 -2.03 23.32 14.82
CA CYS A 364 -0.70 22.74 14.72
C CYS A 364 0.35 23.78 15.14
N ARG A 365 1.10 23.50 16.21
CA ARG A 365 2.12 24.39 16.77
C ARG A 365 3.45 24.20 16.07
N ASN A 366 3.86 22.96 15.82
CA ASN A 366 5.10 22.69 15.11
C ASN A 366 4.82 21.82 13.89
N VAL A 367 5.24 22.31 12.73
CA VAL A 367 5.26 21.55 11.49
C VAL A 367 6.71 21.39 11.07
N SER A 368 7.21 20.15 11.10
CA SER A 368 8.56 19.78 10.71
C SER A 368 8.50 18.84 9.51
N ILE A 369 8.99 19.31 8.37
CA ILE A 369 9.07 18.53 7.13
C ILE A 369 10.54 18.44 6.74
N GLY A 370 11.10 17.25 6.80
CA GLY A 370 12.51 16.99 6.54
C GLY A 370 13.27 16.53 7.77
N GLY A 371 14.58 16.37 7.62
CA GLY A 371 15.46 15.81 8.64
C GLY A 371 16.70 15.17 8.02
N THR A 372 17.06 14.00 8.53
CA THR A 372 18.21 13.22 8.06
C THR A 372 18.02 12.58 6.69
N SER A 373 16.76 12.47 6.24
CA SER A 373 16.39 11.76 5.02
C SER A 373 15.59 12.71 4.12
N ALA A 374 15.95 12.77 2.85
CA ALA A 374 15.31 13.69 1.91
C ALA A 374 13.85 13.28 1.65
N ASN A 375 12.93 14.24 1.69
CA ASN A 375 11.56 14.02 1.22
C ASN A 375 11.45 14.32 -0.28
N GLU A 376 10.48 13.68 -0.94
CA GLU A 376 10.13 13.96 -2.33
C GLU A 376 8.62 14.21 -2.44
N PHE A 377 8.23 15.44 -2.72
CA PHE A 377 6.82 15.81 -2.89
C PHE A 377 6.55 16.23 -4.33
N GLN A 378 5.75 15.45 -5.04
CA GLN A 378 5.13 15.88 -6.29
C GLN A 378 3.81 16.57 -5.97
N GLY A 379 3.75 17.89 -6.11
CA GLY A 379 2.59 18.70 -5.76
C GLY A 379 2.87 19.77 -4.70
N THR A 380 1.88 20.64 -4.50
CA THR A 380 2.01 21.81 -3.60
C THR A 380 2.00 21.40 -2.13
N LEU A 381 2.92 21.94 -1.34
CA LEU A 381 2.82 21.98 0.13
C LEU A 381 2.05 23.24 0.54
N GLN A 382 0.77 23.09 0.84
CA GLN A 382 -0.09 24.23 1.18
C GLN A 382 -0.36 24.30 2.67
N PHE A 383 0.14 25.38 3.27
CA PHE A 383 -0.13 25.76 4.64
C PHE A 383 -1.29 26.75 4.62
N SER A 384 -2.46 26.32 5.11
CA SER A 384 -3.71 27.09 5.22
C SER A 384 -4.42 26.76 6.55
N GLY A 385 -5.14 27.71 7.15
CA GLY A 385 -5.76 27.53 8.46
C GLY A 385 -4.83 27.47 9.68
N LEU A 386 -3.55 27.84 9.59
CA LEU A 386 -2.60 27.89 10.72
C LEU A 386 -2.70 29.20 11.52
N SER A 387 -2.10 29.23 12.71
CA SER A 387 -2.20 30.35 13.68
C SER A 387 -0.86 31.02 14.00
N LEU A 388 -0.90 32.19 14.65
CA LEU A 388 0.28 32.91 15.17
C LEU A 388 1.18 32.10 16.12
N LEU A 389 0.76 30.92 16.55
CA LEU A 389 1.55 30.03 17.40
C LEU A 389 2.28 28.95 16.60
N SER A 390 2.01 28.85 15.30
CA SER A 390 2.52 27.81 14.41
C SER A 390 3.92 28.15 13.88
N ASN A 391 4.86 27.23 14.07
CA ASN A 391 6.20 27.25 13.50
C ASN A 391 6.25 26.21 12.37
N VAL A 392 6.65 26.64 11.18
CA VAL A 392 6.81 25.77 10.01
C VAL A 392 8.28 25.71 9.63
N THR A 393 8.84 24.51 9.63
CA THR A 393 10.19 24.22 9.17
C THR A 393 10.13 23.17 8.06
N ILE A 394 10.70 23.51 6.92
CA ILE A 394 10.82 22.65 5.76
C ILE A 394 12.31 22.61 5.41
N ASN A 395 12.90 21.43 5.39
CA ASN A 395 14.29 21.26 4.99
C ASN A 395 14.54 20.00 4.17
N ASN A 396 15.66 19.99 3.45
CA ASN A 396 16.19 18.82 2.73
C ASN A 396 15.09 18.10 1.92
N SER A 397 14.30 18.86 1.15
CA SER A 397 13.11 18.33 0.47
C SER A 397 13.12 18.72 -0.99
N LEU A 398 12.83 17.76 -1.86
CA LEU A 398 12.54 17.99 -3.28
C LEU A 398 11.04 18.21 -3.42
N ILE A 399 10.63 19.37 -3.92
CA ILE A 399 9.26 19.68 -4.32
C ILE A 399 9.22 19.86 -5.83
N SER A 400 8.38 19.10 -6.52
CA SER A 400 8.31 19.15 -7.99
C SER A 400 6.88 19.17 -8.50
N ASN A 401 6.69 19.63 -9.74
CA ASN A 401 5.41 19.55 -10.45
C ASN A 401 4.24 20.09 -9.61
N ALA A 402 4.44 21.26 -9.00
CA ALA A 402 3.47 21.80 -8.07
C ALA A 402 2.35 22.56 -8.79
N GLY A 403 1.12 22.41 -8.31
CA GLY A 403 -0.07 22.88 -9.02
C GLY A 403 -0.22 24.40 -9.05
N THR A 404 0.04 25.08 -7.93
CA THR A 404 0.01 26.55 -7.85
C THR A 404 1.39 27.06 -7.45
N ASP A 405 1.76 26.94 -6.18
CA ASP A 405 3.15 27.12 -5.74
C ASP A 405 3.79 25.78 -5.39
N GLY A 406 5.12 25.71 -5.34
CA GLY A 406 5.82 24.61 -4.67
C GLY A 406 5.45 24.55 -3.20
N ILE A 407 5.76 25.64 -2.49
CA ILE A 407 5.38 25.86 -1.10
C ILE A 407 4.48 27.09 -1.03
N SER A 408 3.28 26.93 -0.48
CA SER A 408 2.31 28.02 -0.38
C SER A 408 1.89 28.26 1.06
N PHE A 409 1.99 29.50 1.52
CA PHE A 409 1.33 29.99 2.73
C PHE A 409 0.17 30.87 2.27
N THR A 410 -1.07 30.48 2.59
CA THR A 410 -2.27 31.19 2.11
C THR A 410 -3.24 31.43 3.25
N GLY A 411 -3.71 32.68 3.41
CA GLY A 411 -4.79 33.02 4.35
C GLY A 411 -4.48 32.70 5.81
N ASN A 412 -3.20 32.75 6.19
CA ASN A 412 -2.70 32.26 7.48
C ASN A 412 -2.11 33.34 8.35
N THR A 413 -1.97 33.00 9.63
CA THR A 413 -0.96 33.64 10.45
C THR A 413 0.03 32.59 10.92
N VAL A 414 1.34 32.85 10.87
CA VAL A 414 2.38 31.91 11.36
C VAL A 414 3.42 32.67 12.18
N ASN A 415 3.99 32.00 13.18
CA ASN A 415 5.06 32.56 13.99
C ASN A 415 6.42 32.48 13.31
N THR A 416 6.72 31.39 12.62
CA THR A 416 7.96 31.23 11.87
C THR A 416 7.71 30.41 10.63
N ALA A 417 8.39 30.78 9.55
CA ALA A 417 8.48 30.00 8.32
C ALA A 417 9.96 29.87 7.96
N SER A 418 10.51 28.68 8.07
CA SER A 418 11.90 28.39 7.73
C SER A 418 11.93 27.34 6.63
N ILE A 419 12.51 27.71 5.49
CA ILE A 419 12.64 26.85 4.30
C ILE A 419 14.12 26.81 3.93
N THR A 420 14.74 25.65 4.08
CA THR A 420 16.19 25.51 3.91
C THR A 420 16.58 24.30 3.07
N ASN A 421 17.60 24.42 2.24
CA ASN A 421 18.13 23.30 1.44
C ASN A 421 17.02 22.54 0.68
N CYS A 422 16.06 23.25 0.10
CA CYS A 422 14.99 22.65 -0.69
C CYS A 422 15.21 22.89 -2.17
N ASP A 423 14.93 21.86 -2.96
CA ASP A 423 14.92 21.92 -4.42
C ASP A 423 13.47 22.03 -4.86
N ILE A 424 13.09 23.13 -5.52
CA ILE A 424 11.72 23.42 -5.94
C ILE A 424 11.69 23.59 -7.44
N ILE A 425 11.11 22.62 -8.14
CA ILE A 425 11.15 22.55 -9.60
C ILE A 425 9.75 22.56 -10.20
N ASP A 426 9.58 23.22 -11.35
CA ASP A 426 8.36 23.17 -12.17
C ASP A 426 7.07 23.56 -11.41
N SER A 427 7.13 24.61 -10.60
CA SER A 427 5.92 25.20 -9.99
C SER A 427 5.17 26.05 -11.02
N ARG A 428 3.83 25.93 -11.12
CA ARG A 428 3.06 26.68 -12.12
C ARG A 428 3.11 28.19 -11.93
N GLU A 429 3.07 28.66 -10.69
CA GLU A 429 3.13 30.07 -10.31
C GLU A 429 4.47 30.35 -9.63
N ASN A 430 4.57 30.29 -8.30
CA ASN A 430 5.84 30.60 -7.61
C ASN A 430 6.50 29.34 -7.05
N GLY A 431 7.82 29.35 -6.88
CA GLY A 431 8.48 28.29 -6.12
C GLY A 431 8.01 28.31 -4.67
N ILE A 432 8.10 29.49 -4.05
CA ILE A 432 7.59 29.76 -2.70
C ILE A 432 6.66 30.97 -2.77
N GLY A 433 5.40 30.79 -2.39
CA GLY A 433 4.39 31.86 -2.36
C GLY A 433 3.88 32.13 -0.95
N ILE A 434 4.00 33.37 -0.49
CA ILE A 434 3.30 33.89 0.70
C ILE A 434 2.18 34.81 0.21
N ARG A 435 0.93 34.32 0.29
CA ARG A 435 -0.26 34.89 -0.37
C ARG A 435 -1.30 35.42 0.62
N ASP A 436 -2.20 36.27 0.13
CA ASP A 436 -3.50 36.58 0.73
C ASP A 436 -3.48 36.92 2.24
N ARG A 437 -2.98 38.12 2.57
CA ARG A 437 -2.99 38.68 3.94
C ARG A 437 -2.36 37.74 4.98
N VAL A 438 -1.34 36.98 4.60
CA VAL A 438 -0.57 36.24 5.59
C VAL A 438 0.13 37.22 6.53
N THR A 439 -0.07 37.05 7.83
CA THR A 439 0.74 37.76 8.82
C THR A 439 1.80 36.79 9.33
N VAL A 440 3.06 37.13 9.10
CA VAL A 440 4.18 36.55 9.84
C VAL A 440 4.37 37.55 10.99
N GLY A 441 3.91 37.19 12.20
CA GLY A 441 3.70 38.09 13.35
C GLY A 441 4.82 39.12 13.67
N SER A 442 4.54 40.08 14.55
CA SER A 442 5.44 41.23 14.83
C SER A 442 6.75 40.90 15.59
N GLY A 443 7.09 39.62 15.72
CA GLY A 443 8.40 39.10 16.15
C GLY A 443 8.79 37.82 15.39
N SER A 444 8.12 37.60 14.27
CA SER A 444 8.16 36.35 13.51
C SER A 444 9.15 36.43 12.36
N THR A 445 9.78 35.30 12.04
CA THR A 445 10.86 35.25 11.05
C THR A 445 10.44 34.39 9.87
N ALA A 446 10.57 34.94 8.66
CA ALA A 446 10.56 34.17 7.42
C ALA A 446 12.01 34.01 6.93
N THR A 447 12.52 32.79 6.91
CA THR A 447 13.91 32.49 6.53
C THR A 447 13.94 31.54 5.34
N PHE A 448 14.62 31.95 4.29
CA PHE A 448 14.82 31.17 3.07
C PHE A 448 16.32 31.04 2.83
N THR A 449 16.87 29.84 3.03
CA THR A 449 18.33 29.62 2.97
C THR A 449 18.69 28.46 2.06
N ASN A 450 19.62 28.68 1.12
CA ASN A 450 20.18 27.66 0.24
C ASN A 450 19.12 26.84 -0.51
N ASN A 451 18.03 27.47 -0.94
CA ASN A 451 17.04 26.80 -1.78
C ASN A 451 17.39 26.97 -3.25
N GLU A 452 17.20 25.91 -4.03
CA GLU A 452 17.31 25.94 -5.49
C GLU A 452 15.90 25.92 -6.09
N ILE A 453 15.52 27.00 -6.78
CA ILE A 453 14.18 27.16 -7.35
C ILE A 453 14.31 27.31 -8.86
N THR A 454 13.79 26.35 -9.62
CA THR A 454 13.90 26.33 -11.07
C THR A 454 12.56 26.11 -11.76
N GLY A 455 12.35 26.76 -12.91
CA GLY A 455 11.18 26.51 -13.76
C GLY A 455 9.84 26.97 -13.16
N SER A 456 9.88 27.91 -12.20
CA SER A 456 8.67 28.57 -11.69
C SER A 456 8.08 29.53 -12.72
N GLY A 457 6.77 29.82 -12.64
CA GLY A 457 6.09 30.78 -13.50
C GLY A 457 5.59 30.23 -14.82
N ARG A 458 5.47 28.91 -14.95
CA ARG A 458 5.02 28.22 -16.17
C ARG A 458 3.61 28.62 -16.63
N SER A 459 2.80 29.20 -15.75
CA SER A 459 1.43 29.64 -16.05
C SER A 459 1.31 31.06 -16.62
N GLY A 460 2.39 31.85 -16.68
CA GLY A 460 2.36 33.18 -17.30
C GLY A 460 3.39 34.16 -16.73
N SER A 461 3.28 35.43 -17.14
CA SER A 461 4.09 36.52 -16.58
C SER A 461 3.56 36.95 -15.20
N GLY A 462 4.45 37.47 -14.34
CA GLY A 462 4.08 38.01 -13.02
C GLY A 462 4.29 37.07 -11.84
N PHE A 463 4.93 35.92 -12.05
CA PHE A 463 5.34 35.00 -10.98
C PHE A 463 6.84 35.08 -10.71
N ALA A 464 7.27 34.63 -9.53
CA ALA A 464 8.64 34.69 -9.08
C ALA A 464 9.10 33.36 -8.46
N GLY A 465 10.42 33.14 -8.36
CA GLY A 465 10.94 32.01 -7.58
C GLY A 465 10.46 32.09 -6.11
N ILE A 466 10.53 33.28 -5.52
CA ILE A 466 9.94 33.58 -4.21
C ILE A 466 9.06 34.82 -4.33
N SER A 467 7.78 34.68 -3.99
CA SER A 467 6.80 35.77 -4.02
C SER A 467 6.22 36.00 -2.64
N ILE A 468 6.29 37.26 -2.19
CA ILE A 468 5.81 37.66 -0.88
C ILE A 468 4.88 38.85 -1.06
N SER A 469 3.58 38.60 -0.88
CA SER A 469 2.50 39.56 -1.15
C SER A 469 1.76 39.99 0.12
N SER A 470 2.44 39.92 1.27
CA SER A 470 1.79 39.98 2.58
C SER A 470 1.87 41.37 3.24
N THR A 471 0.87 41.71 4.06
CA THR A 471 0.65 43.07 4.60
C THR A 471 1.39 43.39 5.89
N SER A 472 1.97 42.38 6.58
CA SER A 472 2.77 42.59 7.79
C SER A 472 3.76 41.43 7.96
N LEU A 473 5.04 41.72 7.78
CA LEU A 473 6.11 40.74 7.91
C LEU A 473 7.01 41.22 9.04
N GLY A 474 7.30 40.34 10.00
CA GLY A 474 8.50 40.48 10.82
C GLY A 474 9.78 40.37 9.97
N THR A 475 10.87 39.89 10.56
CA THR A 475 12.15 39.82 9.85
C THR A 475 12.12 38.80 8.71
N GLN A 476 12.55 39.22 7.52
CA GLN A 476 12.71 38.35 6.36
C GLN A 476 14.20 38.20 6.05
N SER A 477 14.66 36.96 5.89
CA SER A 477 16.05 36.66 5.57
C SER A 477 16.14 35.73 4.37
N PHE A 478 16.96 36.12 3.39
CA PHE A 478 17.24 35.36 2.19
C PHE A 478 18.76 35.18 2.09
N THR A 479 19.24 33.94 2.03
CA THR A 479 20.68 33.67 2.02
C THR A 479 20.98 32.49 1.10
N GLY A 480 21.85 32.67 0.11
CA GLY A 480 22.33 31.57 -0.74
C GLY A 480 21.28 30.90 -1.63
N ASN A 481 20.11 31.51 -1.87
CA ASN A 481 19.09 30.94 -2.76
C ASN A 481 19.48 31.11 -4.23
N ILE A 482 19.23 30.08 -5.04
CA ILE A 482 19.39 30.09 -6.49
C ILE A 482 17.99 30.13 -7.11
N LEU A 483 17.72 31.14 -7.95
CA LEU A 483 16.45 31.33 -8.63
C LEU A 483 16.71 31.35 -10.14
N ALA A 484 16.25 30.35 -10.88
CA ALA A 484 16.53 30.18 -12.31
C ALA A 484 15.28 29.91 -13.18
#